data_AF-A0A101VRB9-F1
#
_entry.id   AF-A0A101VRB9-F1
#
_cell.length_a   1.000
_cell.length_b   1.000
_cell.length_c   1.000
_cell.angle_alpha   90.00
_cell.angle_beta   90.00
_cell.angle_gamma   90.00
#
_symmetry.space_group_name_H-M   'P 1'
#
loop_
_entity.id
_entity.type
_entity.pdbx_description
1 polymer ?
#
loop_
_entity_poly.entity_id
_entity_poly.type
_entity_poly.pdbx_seq_one_letter_code
_entity_poly.pdbx_strand_id
1 'polypeptide(L)' 'MKQDKPTCKEVMSHICDNLGEDLNSPKCVAIKHHLDECQCCKTYFTNIESTISFYKNYNTKLPDDAHNKLLDILGLKE' A
#
# COMPACT_ATOMS: atom_id res chain seq x y z
N MET A 1 10.44 -7.43 -15.25
CA MET A 1 9.56 -8.10 -14.26
C MET A 1 8.21 -7.40 -14.31
N LYS A 2 7.12 -8.12 -14.59
CA LYS A 2 5.77 -7.55 -14.58
C LYS A 2 5.38 -7.31 -13.12
N GLN A 3 5.18 -6.06 -12.72
CA GLN A 3 4.62 -5.74 -11.41
C GLN A 3 3.12 -6.02 -11.49
N ASP A 4 2.68 -7.08 -10.82
CA ASP A 4 1.26 -7.40 -10.70
C ASP A 4 0.60 -6.35 -9.81
N LYS A 5 -0.53 -5.80 -10.26
CA LYS A 5 -1.27 -4.82 -9.48
C LYS A 5 -1.91 -5.57 -8.30
N PRO A 6 -1.81 -5.05 -7.06
CA PRO A 6 -2.46 -5.68 -5.93
C PRO A 6 -3.96 -5.75 -6.21
N THR A 7 -4.51 -6.93 -6.04
CA THR A 7 -5.94 -7.21 -6.13
C THR A 7 -6.66 -6.54 -4.96
N CYS A 8 -7.95 -6.26 -5.13
CA CYS A 8 -8.77 -5.70 -4.04
C CYS A 8 -8.69 -6.56 -2.76
N LYS A 9 -8.43 -7.87 -2.90
CA LYS A 9 -8.21 -8.80 -1.79
C LYS A 9 -6.94 -8.49 -1.00
N GLU A 10 -5.84 -8.14 -1.67
CA GLU A 10 -4.55 -7.83 -1.05
C GLU A 10 -4.56 -6.47 -0.35
N VAL A 11 -5.25 -5.49 -0.92
CA VAL A 11 -5.43 -4.18 -0.25
C VAL A 11 -6.30 -4.32 0.99
N MET A 12 -7.32 -5.17 0.92
CA MET A 12 -8.17 -5.46 2.05
C MET A 12 -7.46 -6.25 3.15
N SER A 13 -6.57 -7.17 2.76
CA SER A 13 -5.57 -7.82 3.63
C SER A 13 -4.85 -6.78 4.47
N HIS A 14 -4.27 -5.80 3.79
CA HIS A 14 -3.47 -4.75 4.41
C HIS A 14 -4.27 -3.83 5.35
N ILE A 15 -5.55 -3.55 5.05
CA ILE A 15 -6.40 -2.75 5.96
C ILE A 15 -6.67 -3.52 7.26
N CYS A 16 -7.07 -4.78 7.17
CA CYS A 16 -7.34 -5.60 8.37
C CYS A 16 -6.07 -5.87 9.16
N ASP A 17 -4.94 -6.13 8.49
CA ASP A 17 -3.63 -6.32 9.11
C ASP A 17 -3.15 -5.06 9.86
N ASN A 18 -3.36 -3.85 9.31
CA ASN A 18 -3.04 -2.59 9.99
C ASN A 18 -4.03 -2.22 11.11
N LEU A 19 -5.26 -2.75 11.07
CA LEU A 19 -6.23 -2.62 12.14
C LEU A 19 -6.02 -3.67 13.25
N GLY A 20 -5.09 -4.61 13.07
CA GLY A 20 -4.73 -5.65 14.03
C GLY A 20 -5.76 -6.76 14.18
N GLU A 21 -6.66 -6.96 13.19
CA GLU A 21 -7.72 -7.98 13.24
C GLU A 21 -7.64 -8.97 12.07
N ASP A 22 -8.09 -10.21 12.31
CA ASP A 22 -8.15 -11.28 11.30
C ASP A 22 -9.04 -10.86 10.11
N LEU A 23 -8.60 -11.21 8.90
CA LEU A 23 -9.24 -10.85 7.64
C LEU A 23 -10.61 -11.45 7.36
N ASN A 24 -10.90 -12.54 8.06
CA ASN A 24 -12.18 -13.25 8.07
C ASN A 24 -12.93 -12.99 9.37
N SER A 25 -12.45 -12.09 10.22
CA SER A 25 -13.21 -11.63 11.38
C SER A 25 -14.57 -11.08 10.91
N PRO A 26 -15.62 -11.27 11.72
CA PRO A 26 -16.93 -10.68 11.44
C PRO A 26 -16.86 -9.18 11.17
N LYS A 27 -15.90 -8.46 11.79
CA LYS A 27 -15.69 -7.03 11.56
C LYS A 27 -15.15 -6.74 10.17
N CYS A 28 -14.13 -7.45 9.70
CA CYS A 28 -13.62 -7.26 8.33
C CYS A 28 -14.65 -7.62 7.26
N VAL A 29 -15.52 -8.61 7.51
CA VAL A 29 -16.65 -8.92 6.61
C VAL A 29 -17.69 -7.80 6.60
N ALA A 30 -18.03 -7.24 7.76
CA ALA A 30 -18.98 -6.10 7.84
C ALA A 30 -18.43 -4.85 7.14
N ILE A 31 -17.13 -4.57 7.28
CA ILE A 31 -16.46 -3.45 6.59
C ILE A 31 -16.47 -3.65 5.08
N LYS A 32 -16.19 -4.88 4.59
CA LYS A 32 -16.32 -5.25 3.16
C LYS A 32 -17.70 -4.92 2.61
N HIS A 33 -18.73 -5.42 3.29
CA HIS A 33 -20.11 -5.18 2.89
C HIS A 33 -20.44 -3.69 2.85
N HIS A 34 -20.02 -2.92 3.85
CA HIS A 34 -20.24 -1.49 3.88
C HIS A 34 -19.54 -0.75 2.73
N LEU A 35 -18.29 -1.12 2.41
CA LEU A 35 -17.56 -0.53 1.28
C LEU A 35 -18.23 -0.84 -0.07
N ASP A 36 -18.89 -1.98 -0.20
CA ASP A 36 -19.61 -2.35 -1.42
C ASP A 36 -20.94 -1.59 -1.57
N GLU A 37 -21.64 -1.32 -0.47
CA GLU A 37 -22.95 -0.66 -0.48
C GLU A 37 -22.91 0.87 -0.34
N CYS A 38 -21.87 1.42 0.28
CA CYS A 38 -21.75 2.85 0.54
C CYS A 38 -20.84 3.54 -0.48
N GLN A 39 -21.43 4.28 -1.42
CA GLN A 39 -20.70 4.97 -2.48
C GLN A 39 -19.64 5.95 -1.95
N CYS A 40 -19.94 6.69 -0.86
CA CYS A 40 -18.99 7.64 -0.28
C CYS A 40 -17.72 6.94 0.24
N CYS A 41 -17.89 5.85 0.97
CA CYS A 41 -16.77 5.09 1.53
C CYS A 41 -15.99 4.36 0.44
N LYS A 42 -16.67 3.84 -0.58
CA LYS A 42 -16.04 3.27 -1.77
C LYS A 42 -15.15 4.27 -2.49
N THR A 43 -15.67 5.47 -2.77
CA THR A 43 -14.91 6.55 -3.42
C THR A 43 -13.71 6.97 -2.57
N TYR A 44 -13.88 7.13 -1.26
CA TYR A 44 -12.77 7.46 -0.37
C TYR A 44 -11.67 6.40 -0.41
N PHE A 45 -12.05 5.12 -0.31
CA PHE A 45 -11.11 4.01 -0.37
C PHE A 45 -10.33 3.97 -1.70
N THR A 46 -11.01 4.10 -2.84
CA THR A 46 -10.37 4.15 -4.16
C THR A 46 -9.40 5.34 -4.29
N ASN A 47 -9.72 6.48 -3.69
CA ASN A 47 -8.82 7.64 -3.70
C ASN A 47 -7.53 7.33 -2.94
N ILE A 48 -7.63 6.71 -1.75
CA ILE A 48 -6.47 6.31 -0.96
C ILE A 48 -5.62 5.28 -1.71
N GLU A 49 -6.23 4.25 -2.30
CA GLU A 49 -5.52 3.28 -3.14
C GLU A 49 -4.77 3.95 -4.29
N SER A 50 -5.43 4.90 -4.95
CA SER A 50 -4.85 5.65 -6.06
C SER A 50 -3.67 6.51 -5.60
N THR A 51 -3.80 7.21 -4.47
CA THR A 51 -2.71 7.99 -3.87
C THR A 51 -1.51 7.10 -3.54
N ILE A 52 -1.72 5.96 -2.88
CA ILE A 52 -0.64 5.00 -2.58
C ILE A 52 0.03 4.52 -3.87
N SER A 53 -0.76 4.17 -4.88
CA SER A 53 -0.26 3.76 -6.19
C SER A 53 0.60 4.85 -6.84
N PHE A 54 0.16 6.10 -6.77
CA PHE A 54 0.95 7.22 -7.31
C PHE A 54 2.29 7.35 -6.61
N TYR A 55 2.35 7.29 -5.28
CA TYR A 55 3.63 7.35 -4.56
C TYR A 55 4.55 6.16 -4.83
N LYS A 56 4.00 4.94 -4.91
CA LYS A 56 4.80 3.73 -5.22
C LYS A 56 5.38 3.76 -6.63
N ASN A 57 4.62 4.28 -7.59
CA ASN A 57 5.03 4.35 -8.99
C ASN A 57 5.71 5.69 -9.34
N TYR A 58 5.82 6.61 -8.37
CA TYR A 58 6.51 7.87 -8.55
C TYR A 58 8.01 7.58 -8.68
N ASN A 59 8.48 7.54 -9.92
CA ASN A 59 9.85 7.19 -10.26
C ASN A 59 10.79 8.38 -10.00
N THR A 60 11.04 8.69 -8.72
CA THR A 60 12.15 9.56 -8.35
C THR A 60 13.43 8.75 -8.34
N LYS A 61 14.29 9.02 -9.31
CA LYS A 61 15.67 8.55 -9.22
C LYS A 61 16.32 9.23 -8.02
N LEU A 62 16.80 8.44 -7.07
CA LEU A 62 17.67 8.97 -6.03
C LEU A 62 18.94 9.53 -6.70
N PRO A 63 19.46 10.69 -6.28
CA PRO A 63 20.77 11.13 -6.75
C PRO A 63 21.82 10.07 -6.40
N ASP A 64 22.75 9.81 -7.32
CA ASP A 64 23.81 8.81 -7.10
C ASP A 64 24.62 9.10 -5.83
N ASP A 65 24.82 10.38 -5.50
CA ASP A 65 25.48 10.83 -4.27
C ASP A 65 24.73 10.40 -2.99
N ALA A 66 23.39 10.41 -3.01
CA ALA A 66 22.60 9.97 -1.87
C ALA A 66 22.70 8.45 -1.66
N HIS A 67 22.77 7.68 -2.74
CA HIS A 67 23.02 6.24 -2.69
C HIS A 67 24.43 5.94 -2.15
N ASN A 68 25.45 6.60 -2.68
CA ASN A 68 26.84 6.42 -2.26
C ASN A 68 27.04 6.81 -0.79
N LYS A 69 26.42 7.89 -0.33
CA LYS A 69 26.45 8.31 1.07
C LYS A 69 25.79 7.29 2.00
N LEU A 70 24.70 6.66 1.57
CA LEU A 70 24.06 5.59 2.33
C LEU A 70 24.98 4.36 2.46
N LEU A 71 25.61 3.93 1.36
CA LEU A 71 26.55 2.81 1.39
C LEU A 71 27.74 3.08 2.33
N ASP A 72 28.25 4.32 2.32
CA ASP A 72 29.32 4.78 3.22
C ASP A 72 28.91 4.68 4.70
N ILE A 73 27.73 5.21 5.06
CA ILE A 73 27.20 5.17 6.44
C ILE A 73 26.99 3.73 6.92
N LEU A 74 26.57 2.83 6.03
CA LEU A 74 26.33 1.42 6.35
C LEU A 74 27.60 0.58 6.33
N GLY A 75 28.75 1.12 5.93
CA GLY A 75 30.01 0.37 5.79
C GLY A 75 29.96 -0.68 4.67
N LEU A 76 29.14 -0.45 3.63
CA LEU A 76 28.92 -1.36 2.50
C LEU A 76 29.56 -0.86 1.19
N LYS A 77 30.38 0.18 1.27
CA LYS A 77 31.07 0.79 0.14
C LYS A 77 32.34 -0.02 -0.17
N GLU A 78 32.48 -0.48 -1.41
CA GLU A 78 33.66 -1.20 -1.92
C GLU A 78 34.92 -0.32 -1.94
#